data_AF-A0A2V8VSQ4-F1
#
_entry.id   AF-A0A2V8VSQ4-F1
#
_cell.length_a   1.000
_cell.length_b   1.000
_cell.length_c   1.000
_cell.angle_alpha   90.00
_cell.angle_beta   90.00
_cell.angle_gamma   90.00
#
_symmetry.space_group_name_H-M   'P 1'
#
loop_
_entity.id
_entity.type
_entity.pdbx_description
1 polymer ?
#
loop_
_entity_poly.entity_id
_entity_poly.type
_entity_poly.pdbx_seq_one_letter_code
_entity_poly.pdbx_strand_id
1 'polypeptide(L)' 'LTKLAKQKYVAPYFFAGVHIGLGENDRAMEYLEKSYEEHSHWLIYLQIDPSMDGLRDNPRFQDLSRRVSLPALMAAIPT' A
#
# COMPACT_ATOMS: atom_id res chain seq x y z
N LEU A 1 -26.93 -16.75 12.44
CA LEU A 1 -25.68 -15.97 12.64
C LEU A 1 -24.49 -16.88 12.34
N THR A 2 -24.41 -17.33 11.10
CA THR A 2 -23.84 -18.63 10.72
C THR A 2 -22.68 -18.41 9.72
N LYS A 3 -21.55 -19.08 9.98
CA LYS A 3 -20.39 -19.28 9.09
C LYS A 3 -19.42 -18.12 8.75
N LEU A 4 -19.76 -16.84 8.88
CA LEU A 4 -18.83 -15.72 8.54
C LEU A 4 -17.62 -15.58 9.48
N ALA A 5 -17.63 -16.23 10.66
CA ALA A 5 -16.62 -16.02 11.70
C ALA A 5 -15.28 -16.77 11.49
N LYS A 6 -15.11 -17.54 10.40
CA LYS A 6 -13.93 -18.42 10.25
C LYS A 6 -12.84 -17.90 9.31
N GLN A 7 -13.05 -16.79 8.62
CA GLN A 7 -12.03 -16.20 7.74
C GLN A 7 -12.01 -14.69 7.96
N LYS A 8 -10.88 -14.19 8.49
CA LYS A 8 -10.61 -12.75 8.55
C LYS A 8 -9.98 -12.35 7.22
N TYR A 9 -10.57 -11.37 6.55
CA TYR A 9 -9.96 -10.75 5.39
C TYR A 9 -8.63 -10.09 5.79
N VAL A 10 -7.60 -10.28 4.96
CA VAL A 10 -6.30 -9.64 5.08
C VAL A 10 -6.10 -8.83 3.81
N ALA A 11 -5.82 -7.54 3.97
CA ALA A 11 -5.64 -6.64 2.83
C ALA A 11 -4.44 -7.05 1.98
N PRO A 12 -4.50 -6.91 0.63
CA PRO A 12 -3.38 -7.14 -0.28
C PRO A 12 -2.09 -6.41 0.15
N TYR A 13 -2.23 -5.26 0.80
CA TYR A 13 -1.15 -4.44 1.36
C TYR A 13 -0.16 -5.25 2.22
N PHE A 14 -0.65 -6.16 3.07
CA PHE A 14 0.23 -6.96 3.93
C PHE A 14 1.00 -8.02 3.16
N PHE A 15 0.43 -8.56 2.09
CA PHE A 15 1.14 -9.47 1.20
C PHE A 15 2.26 -8.76 0.45
N ALA A 16 2.08 -7.47 0.10
CA ALA A 16 3.15 -6.67 -0.48
C ALA A 16 4.38 -6.63 0.45
N GLY A 17 4.19 -6.32 1.74
CA GLY A 17 5.28 -6.33 2.73
C GLY A 17 6.01 -7.68 2.83
N VAL A 18 5.28 -8.80 2.73
CA VAL A 18 5.89 -10.14 2.69
C VAL A 18 6.77 -10.32 1.46
N HIS A 19 6.27 -9.96 0.26
CA HIS A 19 7.03 -10.10 -0.97
C HIS A 19 8.25 -9.16 -1.04
N ILE A 20 8.18 -7.96 -0.43
CA ILE A 20 9.34 -7.07 -0.26
C ILE A 20 10.42 -7.76 0.58
N GLY A 21 10.04 -8.38 1.71
CA GLY A 21 10.98 -9.12 2.55
C GLY A 21 11.63 -10.33 1.85
N LEU A 22 11.00 -10.87 0.82
CA LEU A 22 11.52 -11.96 -0.01
C LEU A 22 12.34 -11.45 -1.22
N GLY A 23 12.44 -10.13 -1.44
CA GLY A 23 13.07 -9.53 -2.62
C GLY A 23 12.25 -9.66 -3.90
N GLU A 24 10.97 -10.05 -3.81
CA GLU A 24 10.06 -10.26 -4.94
C GLU A 24 9.31 -8.96 -5.29
N ASN A 25 10.07 -7.94 -5.68
CA ASN A 25 9.57 -6.56 -5.83
C ASN A 25 8.42 -6.41 -6.83
N ASP A 26 8.42 -7.16 -7.93
CA ASP A 26 7.34 -7.11 -8.93
C ASP A 26 6.01 -7.61 -8.35
N ARG A 27 6.04 -8.73 -7.62
CA ARG A 27 4.85 -9.26 -6.92
C ARG A 27 4.38 -8.31 -5.83
N ALA A 28 5.32 -7.72 -5.08
CA ALA A 28 4.95 -6.72 -4.08
C ALA A 28 4.19 -5.54 -4.70
N MET A 29 4.66 -5.04 -5.85
CA MET A 29 3.94 -4.00 -6.59
C MET A 29 2.55 -4.45 -7.08
N GLU A 30 2.38 -5.68 -7.55
CA GLU A 30 1.06 -6.22 -7.91
C GLU A 30 0.07 -6.18 -6.74
N TYR A 31 0.52 -6.56 -5.53
CA TYR A 31 -0.30 -6.51 -4.33
C TYR A 31 -0.62 -5.07 -3.86
N LEU A 32 0.29 -4.12 -4.08
CA LEU A 32 0.03 -2.70 -3.81
C LEU A 32 -0.98 -2.09 -4.78
N GLU A 33 -0.88 -2.39 -6.08
CA GLU A 33 -1.88 -1.97 -7.07
C GLU A 33 -3.25 -2.58 -6.77
N LYS A 34 -3.29 -3.86 -6.40
CA LYS A 34 -4.54 -4.50 -5.97
C LYS A 34 -5.15 -3.82 -4.74
N SER A 35 -4.32 -3.40 -3.78
CA SER A 35 -4.81 -2.61 -2.63
C SER A 35 -5.42 -1.28 -3.07
N TYR A 36 -4.89 -0.68 -4.13
CA TYR A 36 -5.39 0.58 -4.69
C TYR A 36 -6.74 0.39 -5.37
N GLU A 37 -6.87 -0.65 -6.19
CA GLU A 37 -8.13 -1.03 -6.83
C GLU A 37 -9.23 -1.34 -5.80
N GLU A 38 -8.87 -2.02 -4.71
CA GLU A 38 -9.76 -2.33 -3.59
C GLU A 38 -10.05 -1.12 -2.67
N HIS A 39 -9.51 0.06 -2.99
CA HIS A 39 -9.62 1.27 -2.15
C HIS A 39 -9.24 1.01 -0.69
N SER A 40 -8.20 0.21 -0.48
CA SER A 40 -7.76 -0.21 0.85
C SER A 40 -7.31 0.98 1.67
N HIS A 41 -7.90 1.15 2.86
CA HIS A 41 -7.52 2.19 3.81
C HIS A 41 -6.07 2.06 4.30
N TRP A 42 -5.41 0.91 4.14
CA TRP A 42 -4.01 0.73 4.52
C TRP A 42 -3.04 1.56 3.68
N LEU A 43 -3.44 1.98 2.48
CA LEU A 43 -2.60 2.82 1.63
C LEU A 43 -2.29 4.20 2.22
N ILE A 44 -3.02 4.65 3.25
CA ILE A 44 -2.66 5.87 3.98
C ILE A 44 -1.27 5.79 4.63
N TYR A 45 -0.79 4.58 4.93
CA TYR A 45 0.52 4.33 5.54
C TYR A 45 1.63 4.16 4.51
N LEU A 46 1.31 4.13 3.21
CA LEU A 46 2.25 3.79 2.14
C LEU A 46 3.54 4.61 2.18
N GLN A 47 3.47 5.88 2.60
CA GLN A 47 4.66 6.75 2.70
C GLN A 47 5.48 6.57 3.98
N ILE A 48 4.90 6.04 5.06
CA ILE A 48 5.52 6.05 6.39
C ILE A 48 5.80 4.65 6.93
N ASP A 49 5.27 3.60 6.31
CA ASP A 49 5.50 2.22 6.69
C ASP A 49 6.90 1.74 6.28
N PRO A 50 7.79 1.38 7.23
CA PRO A 50 9.14 0.91 6.92
C PRO A 50 9.18 -0.40 6.13
N SER A 51 8.11 -1.21 6.18
CA SER A 51 8.04 -2.45 5.40
C SER A 51 7.98 -2.18 3.89
N MET A 52 7.71 -0.94 3.48
CA MET A 52 7.67 -0.49 2.09
C MET A 52 9.01 0.09 1.60
N ASP A 53 10.02 0.21 2.47
CA ASP A 53 11.29 0.89 2.16
C ASP A 53 12.01 0.30 0.93
N GLY A 54 11.92 -1.03 0.75
CA GLY A 54 12.52 -1.73 -0.39
C GLY A 54 11.95 -1.36 -1.77
N LEU A 55 10.83 -0.62 -1.83
CA LEU A 55 10.20 -0.17 -3.07
C LEU A 55 10.22 1.34 -3.28
N ARG A 56 10.77 2.15 -2.36
CA ARG A 56 10.69 3.62 -2.45
C ARG A 56 11.29 4.21 -3.72
N ASP A 57 12.35 3.59 -4.24
CA ASP A 57 13.02 4.00 -5.47
C ASP A 57 12.35 3.42 -6.73
N ASN A 58 11.35 2.56 -6.59
CA ASN A 58 10.64 1.98 -7.73
C ASN A 58 9.72 3.05 -8.38
N PRO A 59 9.85 3.32 -9.68
CA PRO A 59 9.01 4.30 -10.37
C PRO A 59 7.50 4.03 -10.25
N ARG A 60 7.09 2.76 -10.22
CA ARG A 60 5.68 2.36 -10.06
C ARG A 60 5.18 2.65 -8.64
N PHE A 61 6.04 2.47 -7.64
CA PHE A 61 5.70 2.80 -6.25
C PHE A 61 5.50 4.31 -6.06
N GLN A 62 6.39 5.12 -6.65
CA GLN A 62 6.28 6.58 -6.61
C GLN A 62 5.00 7.05 -7.33
N ASP A 63 4.63 6.39 -8.42
CA ASP A 63 3.38 6.67 -9.11
C ASP A 63 2.14 6.33 -8.28
N LEU A 64 2.11 5.13 -7.70
CA LEU A 64 1.05 4.74 -6.79
C LEU A 64 0.94 5.71 -5.61
N SER A 65 2.08 6.13 -5.05
CA SER A 65 2.16 7.11 -3.98
C SER A 65 1.48 8.42 -4.34
N ARG A 66 1.68 8.92 -5.56
CA ARG A 66 1.00 10.13 -6.07
C ARG A 66 -0.49 9.92 -6.26
N ARG A 67 -0.91 8.74 -6.72
CA ARG A 67 -2.34 8.39 -6.90
C ARG A 67 -3.10 8.24 -5.58
N VAL A 68 -2.41 7.76 -4.54
CA VAL A 68 -2.95 7.63 -3.18
C VAL A 68 -2.97 8.98 -2.46
N SER A 69 -1.94 9.81 -2.68
CA SER A 69 -1.85 11.13 -2.10
C SER A 69 -2.86 12.07 -2.73
N LEU A 70 -3.82 12.56 -1.96
CA LEU A 70 -4.72 13.62 -2.41
C LEU A 70 -3.90 14.88 -2.78
N PRO A 71 -4.25 15.62 -3.85
CA PRO A 71 -3.52 16.83 -4.30
C PRO A 71 -3.42 17.98 -3.28
N ALA A 72 -4.03 17.88 -2.09
CA ALA A 72 -4.31 19.02 -1.21
C ALA A 72 -3.53 19.05 0.12
N LEU A 73 -2.79 18.02 0.52
CA LEU A 73 -2.02 18.10 1.78
C LEU A 73 -0.76 18.97 1.66
N MET A 74 -0.35 19.35 0.43
CA MET A 74 0.76 20.28 0.20
C MET A 74 0.35 21.76 0.14
N ALA A 75 -0.94 22.09 0.23
CA ALA A 75 -1.41 23.47 0.06
C ALA A 75 -1.77 24.20 1.38
N ALA A 76 -1.71 23.56 2.56
CA ALA A 76 -2.41 24.08 3.74
C ALA A 76 -1.67 24.00 5.08
N ILE A 77 -0.33 24.08 5.13
CA ILE A 77 0.36 24.49 6.36
C ILE A 77 1.46 25.50 6.05
N PRO A 78 1.14 26.81 5.92
CA PRO A 78 2.14 27.85 6.11
C PRO A 78 2.47 27.94 7.61
N THR A 79 3.77 27.87 7.94
CA THR A 79 4.34 28.21 9.26
C THR A 79 4.12 29.66 9.62
#